data_AF-A0A831S0G3-F1
#
_entry.id   AF-A0A831S0G3-F1
#
_cell.length_a   1.000
_cell.length_b   1.000
_cell.length_c   1.000
_cell.angle_alpha   90.00
_cell.angle_beta   90.00
_cell.angle_gamma   90.00
#
_symmetry.space_group_name_H-M   'P 1'
#
loop_
_entity.id
_entity.type
_entity.pdbx_description
1 polymer ?
#
loop_
_entity_poly.entity_id
_entity_poly.type
_entity_poly.pdbx_seq_one_letter_code
_entity_poly.pdbx_strand_id
1 'polypeptide(L)'
;MQFLLRRTKRWRAWHAFHALKGLSGTDVYGHTETSVLLSPRRRQGFMHINVKNDLIRAKKWLEIARVSVDRNSVAVDEYETINQLEGDIEKISVSLDKKEKNLAGSIEGALHKLKAMAEREAEKIEIGWKTKRPDADVRADLIDAKQHVAFAENMQFYAKSDPADIFKSLDRAKAELDKVAKSGKLDSKASSELDLVTKDLAMIRKKPDDRGVYERIRARLRGLIHNNY
;
A
#
# COMPACT_ATOMS: atom_id res chain seq x y z
N MET A 1 -2.75 -27.49 -0.88
CA MET A 1 -3.68 -26.58 -1.59
C MET A 1 -3.52 -25.11 -1.19
N GLN A 2 -3.50 -24.76 0.10
CA GLN A 2 -3.28 -23.37 0.57
C GLN A 2 -1.92 -22.75 0.14
N PHE A 3 -0.88 -23.56 -0.06
CA PHE A 3 0.45 -23.11 -0.50
C PHE A 3 0.47 -22.56 -1.94
N LEU A 4 -0.37 -23.10 -2.84
CA LEU A 4 -0.51 -22.63 -4.23
C LEU A 4 -1.29 -21.32 -4.31
N LEU A 5 -2.29 -21.13 -3.43
CA LEU A 5 -3.07 -19.90 -3.33
C LEU A 5 -2.25 -18.71 -2.81
N ARG A 6 -1.28 -18.93 -1.90
CA ARG A 6 -0.40 -17.85 -1.42
C ARG A 6 0.65 -17.42 -2.45
N ARG A 7 1.14 -18.34 -3.29
CA ARG A 7 2.05 -18.02 -4.41
C ARG A 7 1.41 -17.14 -5.48
N THR A 8 0.12 -17.34 -5.76
CA THR A 8 -0.59 -16.54 -6.76
C THR A 8 -0.82 -15.11 -6.28
N LYS A 9 -1.10 -14.87 -4.99
CA LYS A 9 -1.30 -13.52 -4.42
C LYS A 9 -0.07 -12.60 -4.59
N ARG A 10 1.14 -13.06 -4.23
CA ARG A 10 2.41 -12.31 -4.42
C ARG A 10 2.67 -11.98 -5.88
N TRP A 11 2.42 -12.94 -6.77
CA TRP A 11 2.62 -12.74 -8.20
C TRP A 11 1.66 -11.66 -8.75
N ARG A 12 0.40 -11.68 -8.29
CA ARG A 12 -0.66 -10.77 -8.74
C ARG A 12 -0.46 -9.32 -8.24
N ALA A 13 -0.16 -9.12 -6.97
CA ALA A 13 0.13 -7.79 -6.42
C ALA A 13 1.42 -7.19 -7.03
N TRP A 14 2.43 -8.03 -7.26
CA TRP A 14 3.69 -7.61 -7.92
C TRP A 14 3.47 -7.21 -9.38
N HIS A 15 2.64 -7.94 -10.15
CA HIS A 15 2.29 -7.56 -11.52
C HIS A 15 1.41 -6.30 -11.58
N ALA A 16 0.47 -6.13 -10.66
CA ALA A 16 -0.30 -4.89 -10.54
C ALA A 16 0.62 -3.70 -10.23
N PHE A 17 1.59 -3.87 -9.33
CA PHE A 17 2.59 -2.86 -9.01
C PHE A 17 3.48 -2.51 -10.20
N HIS A 18 3.99 -3.49 -10.97
CA HIS A 18 4.81 -3.20 -12.16
C HIS A 18 4.01 -2.58 -13.30
N ALA A 19 2.75 -2.99 -13.48
CA ALA A 19 1.84 -2.36 -14.44
C ALA A 19 1.65 -0.87 -14.11
N LEU A 20 1.45 -0.52 -12.83
CA LEU A 20 1.38 0.89 -12.44
C LEU A 20 2.75 1.58 -12.43
N LYS A 21 3.87 0.91 -12.14
CA LYS A 21 5.21 1.53 -12.11
C LYS A 21 5.65 1.99 -13.50
N GLY A 22 5.19 1.32 -14.56
CA GLY A 22 5.33 1.80 -15.94
C GLY A 22 4.72 3.19 -16.17
N LEU A 23 3.70 3.56 -15.38
CA LEU A 23 3.02 4.86 -15.43
C LEU A 23 3.80 5.99 -14.74
N SER A 24 4.62 5.70 -13.73
CA SER A 24 5.41 6.71 -13.02
C SER A 24 6.82 6.90 -13.58
N GLY A 25 7.33 5.91 -14.33
CA GLY A 25 8.62 5.98 -15.02
C GLY A 25 8.56 6.55 -16.43
N THR A 26 7.37 6.86 -16.95
CA THR A 26 7.21 7.60 -18.21
C THR A 26 6.85 9.03 -17.88
N ASP A 27 7.80 9.93 -18.16
CA ASP A 27 7.69 11.37 -18.05
C ASP A 27 6.27 11.89 -18.38
N VAL A 28 5.46 12.11 -17.34
CA VAL A 28 4.18 12.84 -17.47
C VAL A 28 4.44 14.31 -17.84
N TYR A 29 5.69 14.76 -17.74
CA TYR A 29 6.24 15.93 -18.45
C TYR A 29 7.63 15.58 -19.02
N GLY A 30 7.68 15.38 -20.34
CA GLY A 30 8.86 14.91 -21.08
C GLY A 30 10.13 15.71 -20.83
N HIS A 31 11.17 15.04 -20.34
CA HIS A 31 12.56 15.34 -20.67
C HIS A 31 13.41 14.06 -20.57
N THR A 32 13.28 13.20 -21.57
CA THR A 32 14.33 12.23 -21.89
C THR A 32 14.58 12.18 -23.40
N GLU A 33 15.85 12.38 -23.74
CA GLU A 33 16.45 12.35 -25.07
C GLU A 33 16.41 10.92 -25.63
N THR A 34 15.36 10.56 -26.37
CA THR A 34 15.39 9.39 -27.29
C THR A 34 14.22 9.41 -28.27
N SER A 35 13.83 10.60 -28.74
CA SER A 35 12.64 10.76 -29.58
C SER A 35 12.89 11.71 -30.74
N VAL A 36 13.77 11.28 -31.63
CA VAL A 36 13.83 11.82 -32.99
C VAL A 36 12.74 11.06 -33.77
N LEU A 37 11.75 11.77 -34.33
CA LEU A 37 10.74 11.34 -35.35
C LEU A 37 9.24 11.25 -35.00
N LEU A 38 8.76 11.56 -33.80
CA LEU A 38 7.30 11.69 -33.58
C LEU A 38 6.89 13.11 -33.21
N SER A 39 5.90 13.65 -33.92
CA SER A 39 5.29 14.95 -33.60
C SER A 39 4.66 14.94 -32.18
N PRO A 40 4.66 16.07 -31.44
CA PRO A 40 4.15 16.15 -30.07
C PRO A 40 2.72 15.61 -29.89
N ARG A 41 1.84 15.80 -30.89
CA ARG A 41 0.47 15.25 -30.87
C ARG A 41 0.42 13.72 -30.96
N ARG A 42 1.30 13.08 -31.73
CA ARG A 42 1.36 11.61 -31.82
C ARG A 42 1.96 10.98 -30.55
N ARG A 43 2.88 11.68 -29.86
CA ARG A 43 3.43 11.22 -28.57
C ARG A 43 2.38 11.20 -27.45
N GLN A 44 1.57 12.25 -27.35
CA GLN A 44 0.46 12.29 -26.38
C GLN A 44 -0.56 11.16 -26.63
N GLY A 45 -0.89 10.87 -27.88
CA GLY A 45 -1.80 9.76 -28.25
C GLY A 45 -1.25 8.38 -27.86
N PHE A 46 0.04 8.11 -28.12
CA PHE A 46 0.68 6.83 -27.76
C PHE A 46 0.84 6.64 -26.24
N MET A 47 1.20 7.68 -25.48
CA MET A 47 1.25 7.62 -24.02
C MET A 47 -0.14 7.32 -23.42
N HIS A 48 -1.19 8.01 -23.90
CA HIS A 48 -2.56 7.86 -23.37
C HIS A 48 -3.11 6.43 -23.56
N ILE A 49 -2.80 5.78 -24.69
CA ILE A 49 -3.19 4.40 -24.99
C ILE A 49 -2.47 3.40 -24.05
N ASN A 50 -1.19 3.61 -23.76
CA ASN A 50 -0.44 2.75 -22.86
C ASN A 50 -0.94 2.86 -21.41
N VAL A 51 -1.23 4.07 -20.94
CA VAL A 51 -1.77 4.30 -19.58
C VAL A 51 -3.11 3.60 -19.40
N LYS A 52 -4.03 3.69 -20.37
CA LYS A 52 -5.32 2.99 -20.31
C LYS A 52 -5.16 1.48 -20.27
N ASN A 53 -4.29 0.93 -21.10
CA ASN A 53 -4.03 -0.51 -21.11
C ASN A 53 -3.43 -1.00 -19.78
N ASP A 54 -2.59 -0.19 -19.14
CA ASP A 54 -2.02 -0.49 -17.83
C ASP A 54 -3.07 -0.44 -16.71
N LEU A 55 -3.99 0.54 -16.74
CA LEU A 55 -5.12 0.61 -15.81
C LEU A 55 -6.07 -0.58 -15.97
N ILE A 56 -6.36 -1.01 -17.21
CA ILE A 56 -7.15 -2.22 -17.49
C ILE A 56 -6.44 -3.46 -16.92
N ARG A 57 -5.13 -3.58 -17.14
CA ARG A 57 -4.33 -4.69 -16.59
C ARG A 57 -4.36 -4.69 -15.07
N ALA A 58 -4.16 -3.53 -14.43
CA ALA A 58 -4.21 -3.38 -12.99
C ALA A 58 -5.59 -3.77 -12.41
N LYS A 59 -6.68 -3.31 -13.03
CA LYS A 59 -8.06 -3.68 -12.66
C LYS A 59 -8.26 -5.19 -12.74
N LYS A 60 -7.82 -5.84 -13.82
CA LYS A 60 -7.91 -7.30 -13.98
C LYS A 60 -7.15 -8.04 -12.89
N TRP A 61 -5.96 -7.57 -12.51
CA TRP A 61 -5.19 -8.17 -11.42
C TRP A 61 -5.87 -8.01 -10.06
N LEU A 62 -6.48 -6.86 -9.79
CA LEU A 62 -7.26 -6.62 -8.57
C LEU A 62 -8.50 -7.50 -8.51
N GLU A 63 -9.22 -7.68 -9.62
CA GLU A 63 -10.38 -8.58 -9.68
C GLU A 63 -9.97 -10.02 -9.36
N ILE A 64 -8.87 -10.48 -9.96
CA ILE A 64 -8.29 -11.81 -9.69
C ILE A 64 -7.85 -11.92 -8.21
N ALA A 65 -7.30 -10.85 -7.63
CA ALA A 65 -6.96 -10.81 -6.21
C ALA A 65 -8.22 -10.90 -5.34
N ARG A 66 -9.26 -10.12 -5.66
CA ARG A 66 -10.56 -10.08 -4.98
C ARG A 66 -11.22 -11.45 -4.91
N VAL A 67 -11.28 -12.17 -6.03
CA VAL A 67 -11.85 -13.53 -6.10
C VAL A 67 -11.03 -14.53 -5.28
N SER A 68 -9.74 -14.26 -5.04
CA SER A 68 -8.89 -15.10 -4.20
C SER A 68 -8.90 -14.75 -2.72
N VAL A 69 -9.65 -13.72 -2.32
CA VAL A 69 -9.87 -13.37 -0.91
C VAL A 69 -11.10 -14.12 -0.40
N ASP A 70 -10.93 -14.88 0.67
CA ASP A 70 -12.04 -15.54 1.36
C ASP A 70 -12.90 -14.48 2.06
N ARG A 71 -14.13 -14.30 1.58
CA ARG A 71 -15.10 -13.28 2.04
C ARG A 71 -15.49 -13.44 3.52
N ASN A 72 -15.24 -14.61 4.11
CA ASN A 72 -15.71 -14.97 5.46
C ASN A 72 -14.61 -14.94 6.54
N SER A 73 -13.43 -14.38 6.25
CA SER A 73 -12.27 -14.41 7.17
C SER A 73 -11.76 -13.01 7.56
N VAL A 74 -10.72 -12.96 8.40
CA VAL A 74 -9.85 -11.82 8.78
C VAL A 74 -9.40 -10.93 7.60
N ALA A 75 -9.70 -11.33 6.36
CA ALA A 75 -9.44 -10.60 5.13
C ALA A 75 -10.49 -9.55 4.72
N VAL A 76 -11.43 -9.15 5.61
CA VAL A 76 -12.39 -8.07 5.35
C VAL A 76 -11.66 -6.76 4.97
N ASP A 77 -10.56 -6.43 5.64
CA ASP A 77 -9.76 -5.24 5.34
C ASP A 77 -9.02 -5.35 3.99
N GLU A 78 -8.57 -6.55 3.61
CA GLU A 78 -7.95 -6.80 2.30
C GLU A 78 -8.97 -6.66 1.17
N TYR A 79 -10.19 -7.14 1.39
CA TYR A 79 -11.30 -6.98 0.46
C TYR A 79 -11.71 -5.51 0.29
N GLU A 80 -11.87 -4.76 1.38
CA GLU A 80 -12.17 -3.32 1.33
C GLU A 80 -11.07 -2.54 0.62
N THR A 81 -9.80 -2.85 0.89
CA THR A 81 -8.65 -2.23 0.23
C THR A 81 -8.65 -2.48 -1.28
N ILE A 82 -8.92 -3.72 -1.70
CA ILE A 82 -9.01 -4.06 -3.13
C ILE A 82 -10.14 -3.28 -3.80
N ASN A 83 -11.31 -3.18 -3.16
CA ASN A 83 -12.41 -2.39 -3.72
C ASN A 83 -12.08 -0.89 -3.81
N GLN A 84 -11.39 -0.34 -2.80
CA GLN A 84 -10.93 1.04 -2.84
C GLN A 84 -9.97 1.28 -4.00
N LEU A 85 -9.04 0.35 -4.24
CA LEU A 85 -8.11 0.43 -5.38
C LEU A 85 -8.79 0.28 -6.73
N GLU A 86 -9.79 -0.60 -6.86
CA GLU A 86 -10.61 -0.69 -8.06
C GLU A 86 -11.34 0.64 -8.33
N GLY A 87 -11.91 1.25 -7.28
CA GLY A 87 -12.52 2.58 -7.36
C GLY A 87 -11.53 3.69 -7.70
N ASP A 88 -10.32 3.66 -7.15
CA ASP A 88 -9.26 4.62 -7.46
C ASP A 88 -8.83 4.50 -8.93
N ILE A 89 -8.66 3.28 -9.47
CA ILE A 89 -8.35 3.04 -10.89
C ILE A 89 -9.46 3.55 -11.81
N GLU A 90 -10.72 3.37 -11.43
CA GLU A 90 -11.86 3.85 -12.19
C GLU A 90 -11.91 5.38 -12.22
N LYS A 91 -11.68 6.03 -11.07
CA LYS A 91 -11.53 7.49 -10.99
C LYS A 91 -10.38 7.99 -11.85
N ILE A 92 -9.20 7.36 -11.77
CA ILE A 92 -8.04 7.70 -12.61
C ILE A 92 -8.40 7.57 -14.09
N SER A 93 -9.12 6.52 -14.49
CA SER A 93 -9.54 6.32 -15.88
C SER A 93 -10.46 7.44 -16.37
N VAL A 94 -11.44 7.85 -15.55
CA VAL A 94 -12.33 8.98 -15.85
C VAL A 94 -11.57 10.31 -15.90
N SER A 95 -10.69 10.57 -14.94
CA SER A 95 -9.86 11.79 -14.91
C SER A 95 -8.89 11.86 -16.09
N LEU A 96 -8.37 10.71 -16.55
CA LEU A 96 -7.52 10.59 -17.72
C LEU A 96 -8.27 10.95 -19.01
N ASP A 97 -9.53 10.51 -19.14
CA ASP A 97 -10.41 10.89 -20.26
C ASP A 97 -10.73 12.39 -20.26
N LYS A 98 -10.92 12.96 -19.07
CA LYS A 98 -11.19 14.39 -18.87
C LYS A 98 -9.95 15.28 -18.87
N LYS A 99 -8.74 14.71 -18.91
CA LYS A 99 -7.45 15.42 -18.83
C LYS A 99 -7.34 16.34 -17.60
N GLU A 100 -7.81 15.86 -16.45
CA GLU A 100 -7.81 16.63 -15.21
C GLU A 100 -6.39 16.91 -14.70
N LYS A 101 -6.17 18.10 -14.14
CA LYS A 101 -4.84 18.57 -13.70
C LYS A 101 -4.23 17.76 -12.55
N ASN A 102 -5.04 17.06 -11.76
CA ASN A 102 -4.60 16.34 -10.56
C ASN A 102 -4.32 14.84 -10.82
N LEU A 103 -4.36 14.39 -12.08
CA LEU A 103 -4.22 12.97 -12.44
C LEU A 103 -2.93 12.32 -11.92
N ALA A 104 -1.80 13.04 -11.94
CA ALA A 104 -0.52 12.52 -11.49
C ALA A 104 -0.54 12.13 -10.00
N GLY A 105 -1.14 12.98 -9.14
CA GLY A 105 -1.27 12.69 -7.72
C GLY A 105 -2.18 11.49 -7.43
N SER A 106 -3.25 11.32 -8.21
CA SER A 106 -4.12 10.14 -8.09
C SER A 106 -3.41 8.84 -8.50
N ILE A 107 -2.62 8.88 -9.59
CA ILE A 107 -1.80 7.73 -10.03
C ILE A 107 -0.75 7.39 -8.98
N GLU A 108 -0.03 8.38 -8.47
CA GLU A 108 0.97 8.22 -7.42
C GLU A 108 0.34 7.68 -6.11
N GLY A 109 -0.85 8.17 -5.78
CA GLY A 109 -1.70 7.67 -4.70
C GLY A 109 -1.96 6.16 -4.81
N ALA A 110 -2.53 5.71 -5.94
CA ALA A 110 -2.80 4.29 -6.18
C ALA A 110 -1.53 3.43 -6.18
N LEU A 111 -0.43 3.95 -6.72
CA LEU A 111 0.88 3.29 -6.75
C LEU A 111 1.42 2.98 -5.35
N HIS A 112 1.38 3.97 -4.47
CA HIS A 112 1.84 3.82 -3.09
C HIS A 112 0.97 2.84 -2.29
N LYS A 113 -0.35 2.83 -2.51
CA LYS A 113 -1.24 1.82 -1.91
C LYS A 113 -0.90 0.40 -2.39
N LEU A 114 -0.74 0.20 -3.71
CA LEU A 114 -0.32 -1.10 -4.25
C LEU A 114 1.04 -1.54 -3.73
N LYS A 115 1.99 -0.61 -3.62
CA LYS A 115 3.31 -0.88 -3.04
C LYS A 115 3.19 -1.38 -1.61
N ALA A 116 2.42 -0.70 -0.76
CA ALA A 116 2.22 -1.10 0.63
C ALA A 116 1.58 -2.50 0.74
N MET A 117 0.62 -2.82 -0.13
CA MET A 117 0.06 -4.18 -0.20
C MET A 117 1.09 -5.23 -0.62
N ALA A 118 1.89 -4.94 -1.65
CA ALA A 118 2.92 -5.85 -2.12
C ALA A 118 4.01 -6.09 -1.06
N GLU A 119 4.41 -5.05 -0.33
CA GLU A 119 5.35 -5.15 0.79
C GLU A 119 4.76 -6.00 1.93
N ARG A 120 3.51 -5.76 2.32
CA ARG A 120 2.81 -6.61 3.29
C ARG A 120 2.82 -8.08 2.89
N GLU A 121 2.42 -8.40 1.65
CA GLU A 121 2.36 -9.79 1.21
C GLU A 121 3.75 -10.43 1.16
N ALA A 122 4.77 -9.68 0.73
CA ALA A 122 6.15 -10.16 0.76
C ALA A 122 6.61 -10.49 2.19
N GLU A 123 6.33 -9.61 3.16
CA GLU A 123 6.70 -9.78 4.56
C GLU A 123 5.91 -10.93 5.24
N LYS A 124 4.60 -11.02 4.99
CA LYS A 124 3.77 -12.14 5.50
C LYS A 124 4.21 -13.48 4.93
N ILE A 125 4.66 -13.52 3.68
CA ILE A 125 5.26 -14.72 3.11
C ILE A 125 6.60 -15.01 3.78
N GLU A 126 7.48 -14.03 3.94
CA GLU A 126 8.77 -14.25 4.62
C GLU A 126 8.57 -14.88 6.02
N ILE A 127 7.60 -14.40 6.78
CA ILE A 127 7.23 -14.97 8.09
C ILE A 127 6.55 -16.34 7.94
N GLY A 128 5.67 -16.50 6.97
CA GLY A 128 5.01 -17.77 6.65
C GLY A 128 5.98 -18.88 6.21
N TRP A 129 7.15 -18.53 5.67
CA TRP A 129 8.24 -19.49 5.41
C TRP A 129 9.03 -19.80 6.68
N LYS A 130 9.02 -18.90 7.67
CA LYS A 130 9.57 -19.09 9.02
C LYS A 130 8.55 -19.73 9.99
N THR A 131 7.56 -20.49 9.47
CA THR A 131 6.31 -21.00 10.12
C THR A 131 6.45 -21.82 11.41
N LYS A 132 7.65 -21.97 11.96
CA LYS A 132 7.88 -22.62 13.26
C LYS A 132 8.14 -21.63 14.40
N ARG A 133 8.04 -20.32 14.16
CA ARG A 133 8.32 -19.33 15.21
C ARG A 133 7.06 -19.02 16.05
N PRO A 134 7.18 -19.00 17.38
CA PRO A 134 6.05 -18.72 18.29
C PRO A 134 5.50 -17.28 18.21
N ASP A 135 6.20 -16.38 17.52
CA ASP A 135 5.90 -14.95 17.37
C ASP A 135 5.25 -14.58 16.02
N ALA A 136 4.84 -15.57 15.20
CA ALA A 136 4.32 -15.35 13.86
C ALA A 136 3.09 -14.40 13.82
N ASP A 137 2.17 -14.54 14.77
CA ASP A 137 0.97 -13.70 14.84
C ASP A 137 1.31 -12.24 15.18
N VAL A 138 2.24 -12.02 16.12
CA VAL A 138 2.70 -10.69 16.51
C VAL A 138 3.34 -9.97 15.33
N ARG A 139 4.17 -10.67 14.56
CA ARG A 139 4.77 -10.08 13.36
C ARG A 139 3.71 -9.79 12.29
N ALA A 140 2.70 -10.64 12.15
CA ALA A 140 1.62 -10.41 11.20
C ALA A 140 0.84 -9.12 11.54
N ASP A 141 0.50 -8.92 12.81
CA ASP A 141 -0.18 -7.72 13.29
C ASP A 141 0.70 -6.46 13.10
N LEU A 142 2.02 -6.54 13.36
CA LEU A 142 2.94 -5.41 13.10
C LEU A 142 3.02 -5.05 11.61
N ILE A 143 2.96 -6.03 10.71
CA ILE A 143 2.92 -5.79 9.26
C ILE A 143 1.61 -5.11 8.87
N ASP A 144 0.49 -5.55 9.44
CA ASP A 144 -0.82 -4.96 9.18
C ASP A 144 -0.85 -3.50 9.70
N ALA A 145 -0.30 -3.23 10.88
CA ALA A 145 -0.13 -1.88 11.40
C ALA A 145 0.70 -1.00 10.44
N LYS A 146 1.81 -1.53 9.94
CA LYS A 146 2.69 -0.82 8.99
C LYS A 146 1.98 -0.49 7.67
N GLN A 147 1.17 -1.41 7.15
CA GLN A 147 0.36 -1.16 5.96
C GLN A 147 -0.61 -0.01 6.18
N HIS A 148 -1.32 0.00 7.31
CA HIS A 148 -2.29 1.05 7.63
C HIS A 148 -1.65 2.42 7.83
N VAL A 149 -0.45 2.48 8.39
CA VAL A 149 0.34 3.73 8.44
C VAL A 149 0.69 4.23 7.04
N ALA A 150 1.13 3.34 6.15
CA ALA A 150 1.43 3.69 4.76
C ALA A 150 0.20 4.17 4.00
N PHE A 151 -0.99 3.63 4.30
CA PHE A 151 -2.25 4.12 3.74
C PHE A 151 -2.61 5.51 4.26
N ALA A 152 -2.46 5.76 5.56
CA ALA A 152 -2.70 7.09 6.12
C ALA A 152 -1.75 8.14 5.51
N GLU A 153 -0.47 7.81 5.34
CA GLU A 153 0.50 8.69 4.67
C GLU A 153 0.12 8.95 3.21
N ASN A 154 -0.33 7.89 2.52
CA ASN A 154 -0.77 8.00 1.14
C ASN A 154 -1.93 8.98 0.97
N MET A 155 -2.93 8.83 1.84
CA MET A 155 -4.12 9.67 1.88
C MET A 155 -3.76 11.12 2.16
N GLN A 156 -2.82 11.36 3.09
CA GLN A 156 -2.37 12.70 3.46
C GLN A 156 -1.63 13.39 2.32
N PHE A 157 -0.59 12.75 1.76
CA PHE A 157 0.37 13.45 0.91
C PHE A 157 0.10 13.34 -0.60
N TYR A 158 -0.61 12.30 -1.04
CA TYR A 158 -0.77 12.03 -2.48
C TYR A 158 -2.23 12.10 -2.93
N ALA A 159 -3.15 11.48 -2.16
CA ALA A 159 -4.56 11.46 -2.54
C ALA A 159 -5.35 12.68 -2.05
N LYS A 160 -4.80 13.48 -1.13
CA LYS A 160 -5.47 14.63 -0.49
C LYS A 160 -6.88 14.27 0.01
N SER A 161 -6.97 13.13 0.69
CA SER A 161 -8.24 12.57 1.18
C SER A 161 -8.78 13.37 2.38
N ASP A 162 -10.03 13.08 2.76
CA ASP A 162 -10.63 13.63 3.96
C ASP A 162 -9.82 13.20 5.22
N PRO A 163 -9.54 14.11 6.17
CA PRO A 163 -8.98 13.77 7.47
C PRO A 163 -9.63 12.56 8.16
N ALA A 164 -10.94 12.35 7.99
CA ALA A 164 -11.65 11.21 8.54
C ALA A 164 -11.10 9.86 8.02
N ASP A 165 -10.78 9.76 6.73
CA ASP A 165 -10.24 8.53 6.12
C ASP A 165 -8.81 8.24 6.59
N ILE A 166 -8.02 9.30 6.76
CA ILE A 166 -6.67 9.23 7.34
C ILE A 166 -6.76 8.68 8.76
N PHE A 167 -7.65 9.24 9.59
CA PHE A 167 -7.82 8.80 10.97
C PHE A 167 -8.37 7.39 11.09
N LYS A 168 -9.29 6.98 10.21
CA LYS A 168 -9.76 5.59 10.12
C LYS A 168 -8.60 4.63 9.88
N SER A 169 -7.67 4.97 8.99
CA SER A 169 -6.47 4.16 8.74
C SER A 169 -5.53 4.13 9.97
N LEU A 170 -5.34 5.26 10.66
CA LEU A 170 -4.55 5.30 11.89
C LEU A 170 -5.20 4.51 13.04
N ASP A 171 -6.53 4.48 13.14
CA ASP A 171 -7.25 3.66 14.13
C ASP A 171 -7.05 2.18 13.88
N ARG A 172 -7.06 1.73 12.62
CA ARG A 172 -6.72 0.35 12.27
C ARG A 172 -5.28 0.02 12.64
N ALA A 173 -4.33 0.90 12.30
CA ALA A 173 -2.95 0.72 12.71
C ALA A 173 -2.83 0.55 14.23
N LYS A 174 -3.49 1.40 15.00
CA LYS A 174 -3.49 1.31 16.47
C LYS A 174 -4.11 0.01 16.97
N ALA A 175 -5.24 -0.42 16.40
CA ALA A 175 -5.90 -1.66 16.78
C ALA A 175 -4.98 -2.88 16.63
N GLU A 176 -4.17 -2.92 15.57
CA GLU A 176 -3.16 -3.97 15.37
C GLU A 176 -2.01 -3.87 16.41
N LEU A 177 -1.53 -2.67 16.73
CA LEU A 177 -0.53 -2.50 17.80
C LEU A 177 -1.06 -2.90 19.18
N ASP A 178 -2.35 -2.65 19.46
CA ASP A 178 -2.98 -3.05 20.72
C ASP A 178 -3.08 -4.57 20.84
N LYS A 179 -3.27 -5.31 19.73
CA LYS A 179 -3.20 -6.78 19.72
C LYS A 179 -1.78 -7.26 20.04
N VAL A 180 -0.78 -6.64 19.41
CA VAL A 180 0.64 -6.92 19.66
C VAL A 180 0.99 -6.72 21.14
N ALA A 181 0.58 -5.59 21.73
CA ALA A 181 0.81 -5.30 23.15
C ALA A 181 0.18 -6.35 24.08
N LYS A 182 -1.04 -6.79 23.76
CA LYS A 182 -1.78 -7.79 24.56
C LYS A 182 -1.27 -9.22 24.39
N SER A 183 -0.40 -9.48 23.42
CA SER A 183 0.10 -10.84 23.15
C SER A 183 0.97 -11.40 24.28
N GLY A 184 1.61 -10.54 25.09
CA GLY A 184 2.56 -10.95 26.12
C GLY A 184 3.87 -11.56 25.58
N LYS A 185 4.11 -11.46 24.27
CA LYS A 185 5.27 -12.06 23.58
C LYS A 185 6.41 -11.08 23.31
N LEU A 186 6.31 -9.85 23.80
CA LEU A 186 7.35 -8.82 23.62
C LEU A 186 8.29 -8.77 24.82
N ASP A 187 9.59 -8.67 24.55
CA ASP A 187 10.55 -8.28 25.57
C ASP A 187 10.39 -6.80 25.97
N SER A 188 11.09 -6.37 27.02
CA SER A 188 11.01 -5.00 27.54
C SER A 188 11.41 -3.94 26.51
N LYS A 189 12.36 -4.25 25.63
CA LYS A 189 12.84 -3.34 24.60
C LYS A 189 11.80 -3.17 23.50
N ALA A 190 11.26 -4.27 22.99
CA ALA A 190 10.23 -4.27 21.97
C ALA A 190 8.93 -3.62 22.48
N SER A 191 8.57 -3.84 23.75
CA SER A 191 7.43 -3.14 24.37
C SER A 191 7.66 -1.63 24.42
N SER A 192 8.87 -1.18 24.77
CA SER A 192 9.19 0.26 24.80
C SER A 192 9.14 0.89 23.41
N GLU A 193 9.64 0.19 22.39
CA GLU A 193 9.54 0.64 20.99
C GLU A 193 8.08 0.72 20.53
N LEU A 194 7.24 -0.28 20.89
CA LEU A 194 5.81 -0.28 20.58
C LEU A 194 5.09 0.93 21.21
N ASP A 195 5.43 1.29 22.45
CA ASP A 195 4.90 2.48 23.12
C ASP A 195 5.29 3.77 22.38
N LEU A 196 6.53 3.85 21.89
CA LEU A 196 6.99 4.97 21.08
C LEU A 196 6.25 5.06 19.74
N VAL A 197 5.95 3.93 19.09
CA VAL A 197 5.10 3.92 17.89
C VAL A 197 3.70 4.45 18.20
N THR A 198 3.09 3.98 19.29
CA THR A 198 1.75 4.42 19.71
C THR A 198 1.70 5.91 20.01
N LYS A 199 2.75 6.47 20.63
CA LYS A 199 2.89 7.91 20.86
C LYS A 199 3.02 8.70 19.56
N ASP A 200 3.82 8.22 18.62
CA ASP A 200 3.98 8.88 17.31
C ASP A 200 2.67 8.80 16.48
N LEU A 201 1.90 7.70 16.54
CA LEU A 201 0.56 7.64 15.93
C LEU A 201 -0.38 8.72 16.49
N ALA A 202 -0.36 8.92 17.81
CA ALA A 202 -1.14 9.99 18.44
C ALA A 202 -0.65 11.39 18.03
N MET A 203 0.63 11.54 17.68
CA MET A 203 1.18 12.78 17.17
C MET A 203 0.69 13.09 15.75
N ILE A 204 0.59 12.10 14.87
CA ILE A 204 0.03 12.27 13.52
C ILE A 204 -1.40 12.83 13.59
N ARG A 205 -2.23 12.36 14.53
CA ARG A 205 -3.59 12.92 14.72
C ARG A 205 -3.60 14.41 15.02
N LYS A 206 -2.57 14.92 15.71
CA LYS A 206 -2.44 16.34 16.05
C LYS A 206 -1.76 17.15 14.95
N LYS A 207 -0.86 16.51 14.18
CA LYS A 207 -0.03 17.13 13.14
C LYS A 207 0.09 16.17 11.95
N PRO A 208 -0.96 16.01 11.14
CA PRO A 208 -0.96 15.02 10.06
C PRO A 208 0.03 15.36 8.94
N ASP A 209 0.43 16.62 8.79
CA ASP A 209 1.41 17.05 7.78
C ASP A 209 2.88 16.72 8.11
N ASP A 210 3.17 16.22 9.31
CA ASP A 210 4.55 15.92 9.72
C ASP A 210 5.01 14.56 9.17
N ARG A 211 5.56 14.60 7.95
CA ARG A 211 6.14 13.43 7.28
C ARG A 211 7.25 12.75 8.09
N GLY A 212 7.95 13.50 8.94
CA GLY A 212 9.00 12.96 9.81
C GLY A 212 8.44 11.97 10.84
N VAL A 213 7.19 12.17 11.29
CA VAL A 213 6.52 11.23 12.21
C VAL A 213 6.22 9.90 11.51
N TYR A 214 5.72 9.93 10.27
CA TYR A 214 5.46 8.72 9.49
C TYR A 214 6.72 7.88 9.27
N GLU A 215 7.84 8.52 8.91
CA GLU A 215 9.11 7.82 8.70
C GLU A 215 9.65 7.19 9.99
N ARG A 216 9.53 7.87 11.14
CA ARG A 216 9.91 7.28 12.43
C ARG A 216 9.07 6.04 12.77
N ILE A 217 7.75 6.12 12.59
CA ILE A 217 6.86 4.97 12.81
C ILE A 217 7.27 3.81 11.91
N ARG A 218 7.47 4.07 10.61
CA ARG A 218 7.86 3.02 9.65
C ARG A 218 9.19 2.37 10.01
N ALA A 219 10.18 3.17 10.42
CA ALA A 219 11.49 2.66 10.84
C ALA A 219 11.38 1.76 12.08
N ARG A 220 10.62 2.19 13.11
CA ARG A 220 10.40 1.38 14.32
C ARG A 220 9.62 0.11 14.04
N LEU A 221 8.53 0.19 13.25
CA LEU A 221 7.76 -0.99 12.85
C LEU A 221 8.62 -1.98 12.06
N ARG A 222 9.46 -1.51 11.13
CA ARG A 222 10.43 -2.37 10.45
C ARG A 222 11.39 -3.04 11.43
N GLY A 223 11.92 -2.28 12.39
CA GLY A 223 12.76 -2.83 13.45
C GLY A 223 12.06 -3.93 14.23
N LEU A 224 10.83 -3.69 14.68
CA LEU A 224 10.02 -4.69 15.38
C LEU A 224 9.77 -5.93 14.50
N ILE A 225 9.31 -5.79 13.26
CA ILE A 225 9.00 -6.93 12.36
C ILE A 225 10.20 -7.88 12.16
N HIS A 226 11.42 -7.33 12.07
CA HIS A 226 12.62 -8.10 11.74
C HIS A 226 13.45 -8.53 12.94
N ASN A 227 13.36 -7.84 14.07
CA ASN A 227 14.03 -8.26 15.30
C ASN A 227 13.35 -9.51 15.90
N ASN A 228 14.08 -10.26 16.71
CA ASN A 228 13.49 -11.28 17.57
C ASN A 228 13.22 -10.63 18.92
N TYR A 229 12.03 -10.88 19.47
CA TYR A 229 11.61 -10.56 20.84
C TYR A 229 11.09 -11.82 21.50
#